data_AF-A0A957CEN2-F1
#
_entry.id   AF-A0A957CEN2-F1
#
_cell.length_a   1.000
_cell.length_b   1.000
_cell.length_c   1.000
_cell.angle_alpha   90.00
_cell.angle_beta   90.00
_cell.angle_gamma   90.00
#
_symmetry.space_group_name_H-M   'P 1'
#
loop_
_entity.id
_entity.type
_entity.pdbx_description
1 polymer ?
#
loop_
_entity_poly.entity_id
_entity_poly.type
_entity_poly.pdbx_seq_one_letter_code
_entity_poly.pdbx_strand_id
1 'polypeptide(L)' 'MTTMLANRLQKRLRHLRKWANRNDISCYRLYERDIPEYPLIVDWYDGEAVVWLYERNADDDE' A
#
# COMPACT_ATOMS: atom_id res chain seq x y z
N MET A 1 -0.89 16.08 13.29
CA MET A 1 -1.86 15.86 12.20
C MET A 1 -1.30 14.81 11.27
N THR A 2 -1.84 13.59 11.26
CA THR A 2 -1.41 12.52 10.34
C THR A 2 -2.37 12.49 9.14
N THR A 3 -1.86 12.39 7.92
CA THR A 3 -2.67 12.38 6.69
C THR A 3 -3.52 11.11 6.59
N MET A 4 -4.60 11.14 5.79
CA MET A 4 -5.44 9.96 5.54
C MET A 4 -4.61 8.77 5.02
N LEU A 5 -3.67 9.03 4.11
CA LEU A 5 -2.78 8.01 3.54
C LEU A 5 -1.93 7.32 4.62
N ALA A 6 -1.25 8.09 5.47
CA ALA A 6 -0.39 7.56 6.53
C ALA A 6 -1.17 6.65 7.49
N ASN A 7 -2.37 7.08 7.89
CA ASN A 7 -3.25 6.27 8.75
C ASN A 7 -3.68 4.96 8.08
N ARG A 8 -3.97 4.98 6.76
CA ARG A 8 -4.35 3.78 6.01
C ARG A 8 -3.17 2.82 5.89
N LEU A 9 -1.99 3.30 5.50
CA LEU A 9 -0.76 2.49 5.41
C LEU A 9 -0.41 1.83 6.74
N GLN A 10 -0.42 2.58 7.84
CA GLN A 10 -0.09 2.05 9.16
C GLN A 10 -1.06 0.94 9.61
N LYS A 11 -2.37 1.12 9.35
CA LYS A 11 -3.39 0.11 9.67
C LYS A 11 -3.23 -1.15 8.82
N ARG A 12 -3.03 -0.99 7.49
CA ARG A 12 -2.78 -2.10 6.55
C ARG A 12 -1.52 -2.87 6.94
N LEU A 13 -0.42 -2.18 7.22
CA LEU A 13 0.88 -2.81 7.52
C LEU A 13 0.78 -3.67 8.78
N ARG A 14 0.16 -3.15 9.84
CA ARG A 14 -0.05 -3.91 11.08
C ARG A 14 -0.88 -5.18 10.86
N HIS A 15 -1.88 -5.12 9.99
CA HIS A 15 -2.73 -6.27 9.68
C HIS A 15 -1.99 -7.29 8.80
N LEU A 16 -1.44 -6.84 7.68
CA LEU A 16 -0.76 -7.68 6.70
C LEU A 16 0.48 -8.33 7.27
N ARG A 17 1.31 -7.62 8.06
CA ARG A 17 2.50 -8.22 8.69
C ARG A 17 2.17 -9.41 9.58
N LYS A 18 1.05 -9.37 10.30
CA LYS A 18 0.60 -10.51 11.13
C LYS A 18 0.21 -11.71 10.29
N TRP A 19 -0.45 -11.48 9.15
CA TRP A 19 -0.81 -12.54 8.22
C TRP A 19 0.42 -13.08 7.50
N ALA A 20 1.28 -12.19 6.99
CA ALA A 20 2.47 -12.52 6.21
C ALA A 20 3.45 -13.38 7.03
N ASN A 21 3.70 -13.01 8.29
CA ASN A 21 4.53 -13.79 9.21
C ASN A 21 4.01 -15.22 9.46
N ARG A 22 2.68 -15.43 9.43
CA ARG A 22 2.09 -16.77 9.64
C ARG A 22 2.21 -17.66 8.42
N ASN A 23 2.40 -17.08 7.24
CA ASN A 23 2.42 -17.77 5.96
C ASN A 23 3.82 -17.78 5.34
N ASP A 24 4.84 -17.33 6.07
CA ASP A 24 6.21 -17.20 5.57
C ASP A 24 6.31 -16.34 4.29
N ILE A 25 5.57 -15.23 4.27
CA ILE A 25 5.53 -14.28 3.16
C ILE A 25 6.30 -13.02 3.59
N SER A 26 7.34 -12.67 2.83
CA SER A 26 8.15 -11.47 3.07
C SER A 26 7.78 -10.29 2.16
N CYS A 27 7.08 -10.55 1.05
CA CYS A 27 6.75 -9.57 0.03
C CYS A 27 5.24 -9.49 -0.22
N TYR A 28 4.65 -8.30 -0.11
CA TYR A 28 3.21 -8.12 -0.32
C TYR A 28 2.85 -6.68 -0.65
N ARG A 29 1.74 -6.49 -1.37
CA ARG A 29 1.18 -5.16 -1.64
C ARG A 29 0.53 -4.59 -0.38
N LEU A 30 1.00 -3.43 0.04
CA LEU A 30 0.52 -2.71 1.21
C LEU A 30 -0.66 -1.77 0.87
N TYR A 31 -0.65 -1.20 -0.33
CA TYR A 31 -1.64 -0.23 -0.78
C TYR A 31 -1.72 -0.20 -2.31
N GLU A 32 -2.94 -0.08 -2.85
CA GLU A 32 -3.19 -0.14 -4.29
C GLU A 32 -4.21 0.92 -4.71
N ARG A 33 -3.77 2.18 -4.80
CA ARG A 33 -4.62 3.29 -5.30
C ARG A 33 -5.99 3.38 -4.58
N ASP A 34 -6.07 2.94 -3.32
CA ASP A 34 -7.34 2.88 -2.57
C ASP A 34 -8.00 4.26 -2.37
N ILE A 35 -7.25 5.35 -2.58
CA ILE A 35 -7.69 6.74 -2.37
C ILE A 35 -7.42 7.52 -3.66
N PRO A 36 -8.44 8.14 -4.28
CA PRO A 36 -8.32 8.89 -5.53
C PRO A 36 -7.18 9.91 -5.55
N GLU A 37 -6.98 10.65 -4.46
CA GLU A 37 -5.96 11.69 -4.32
C GLU A 37 -4.53 11.15 -4.20
N TYR A 38 -4.37 9.83 -4.00
CA TYR A 38 -3.08 9.16 -3.86
C TYR A 38 -3.00 7.97 -4.83
N PRO A 39 -2.82 8.22 -6.14
CA PRO A 39 -2.70 7.18 -7.17
C PRO A 39 -1.32 6.51 -7.15
N LEU A 40 -1.00 5.89 -6.01
CA LEU A 40 0.26 5.19 -5.80
C LEU A 40 0.02 3.71 -5.47
N ILE A 41 1.05 2.91 -5.71
CA ILE A 41 1.14 1.54 -5.23
C ILE A 41 2.31 1.48 -4.25
N VAL A 42 2.09 0.85 -3.10
CA VAL A 42 3.16 0.56 -2.14
C VAL A 42 3.28 -0.94 -1.99
N ASP A 43 4.45 -1.46 -2.31
CA ASP A 43 4.81 -2.85 -2.08
C ASP A 43 5.82 -2.93 -0.93
N TRP A 44 5.64 -3.89 -0.03
CA TRP A 44 6.55 -4.17 1.07
C TRP A 44 7.46 -5.33 0.68
N TYR A 45 8.76 -5.16 0.85
CA TYR A 45 9.80 -6.16 0.58
C TYR A 45 10.72 -6.26 1.79
N ASP A 46 10.43 -7.23 2.66
CA ASP A 46 11.31 -7.62 3.77
C ASP A 46 11.93 -6.47 4.59
N GLY A 47 11.10 -5.50 5.00
CA GLY A 47 11.56 -4.34 5.79
C GLY A 47 11.63 -3.05 5.00
N GLU A 48 11.70 -3.15 3.67
CA GLU A 48 11.77 -2.03 2.75
C GLU A 48 10.42 -1.81 2.04
N ALA A 49 10.20 -0.60 1.56
CA ALA A 49 9.03 -0.25 0.77
C ALA A 49 9.44 0.25 -0.62
N VAL A 50 8.80 -0.30 -1.64
CA VAL A 50 8.88 0.21 -3.02
C VAL A 50 7.59 0.98 -3.29
N VAL A 51 7.73 2.22 -3.77
CA VAL A 51 6.61 3.10 -4.06
C VAL A 51 6.61 3.43 -5.54
N TRP A 52 5.48 3.16 -6.18
CA TRP A 52 5.21 3.52 -7.56
C TRP A 52 4.21 4.66 -7.58
N LEU A 53 4.53 5.74 -8.30
CA LEU A 53 3.62 6.85 -8.55
C LEU A 53 3.06 6.72 -9.96
N TYR A 54 1.75 6.84 -10.09
CA TYR A 54 1.07 6.81 -11.38
C TYR A 54 0.37 8.13 -11.64
N GLU A 55 0.36 8.53 -12.91
CA GLU A 55 -0.61 9.49 -13.39
C GLU A 55 -1.94 8.74 -13.50
N ARG A 56 -2.99 9.27 -12.84
CA ARG A 56 -4.34 8.74 -13.00
C ARG A 56 -4.96 9.43 -14.20
N ASN A 57 -5.17 8.70 -15.29
CA ASN A 57 -5.94 9.19 -16.42
C ASN A 57 -7.42 8.94 -16.15
N ALA A 58 -8.30 9.80 -16.69
CA ALA A 58 -9.75 9.71 -16.47
C ALA A 58 -10.34 8.36 -16.92
N ASP A 59 -9.62 7.63 -17.76
CA ASP A 59 -10.01 6.36 -18.36
C ASP A 59 -9.56 5.13 -17.52
N ASP A 60 -8.83 5.32 -16.42
CA ASP A 60 -8.31 4.22 -15.59
C ASP A 60 -9.38 3.52 -14.71
N ASP A 61 -10.62 4.03 -14.72
CA ASP A 61 -11.77 3.49 -13.97
C ASP A 61 -12.70 2.60 -14.85
N GLU A 62 -12.29 2.29 -16.09
CA GLU A 62 -13.01 1.38 -17.03
C GLU A 62 -12.53 -0.08 -16.97
#